data_AF-A0A967XK36-F1
#
_entry.id   AF-A0A967XK36-F1
#
_cell.length_a   1.000
_cell.length_b   1.000
_cell.length_c   1.000
_cell.angle_alpha   90.00
_cell.angle_beta   90.00
_cell.angle_gamma   90.00
#
_symmetry.space_group_name_H-M   'P 1'
#
loop_
_entity.id
_entity.type
_entity.pdbx_description
1 polymer ?
#
loop_
_entity_poly.entity_id
_entity_poly.type
_entity_poly.pdbx_seq_one_letter_code
_entity_poly.pdbx_strand_id
1 'polypeptide(L)'
;MDRVAYTVTAGPGTGQIERTSAPGTAITSFTQADIDAGLLVYVHDGSPTASDSFTFSVDDGQGNIVAGQVFNITVTVNNPPVVNDQVLSVD
;
A
#
# COMPACT_ATOMS: atom_id res chain seq x y z
N MET A 1 -1.39 -21.33 20.65
CA MET A 1 -1.78 -21.31 19.24
C MET A 1 -0.77 -20.44 18.54
N ASP A 2 -0.17 -20.96 17.48
CA ASP A 2 0.82 -20.25 16.67
C ASP A 2 0.11 -19.22 15.80
N ARG A 3 0.54 -17.96 15.83
CA ARG A 3 -0.12 -16.89 15.07
C ARG A 3 0.96 -15.98 14.52
N VAL A 4 1.14 -16.04 13.21
CA VAL A 4 2.02 -15.13 12.50
C VAL A 4 1.40 -13.73 12.46
N ALA A 5 2.13 -12.77 13.03
CA ALA A 5 1.77 -11.37 13.10
C ALA A 5 2.76 -10.51 12.33
N TYR A 6 2.25 -9.52 11.64
CA TYR A 6 3.01 -8.56 10.84
C TYR A 6 2.90 -7.19 11.50
N THR A 7 4.02 -6.49 11.63
CA THR A 7 4.04 -5.10 12.10
C THR A 7 4.76 -4.22 11.09
N VAL A 8 4.07 -3.22 10.55
CA VAL A 8 4.64 -2.19 9.69
C VAL A 8 5.52 -1.28 10.54
N THR A 9 6.81 -1.23 10.23
CA THR A 9 7.82 -0.44 10.95
C THR A 9 8.16 0.87 10.23
N ALA A 10 7.95 0.93 8.92
CA ALA A 10 7.91 2.16 8.14
C ALA A 10 6.78 2.06 7.12
N GLY A 11 5.82 2.98 7.19
CA GLY A 11 4.64 2.97 6.32
C GLY A 11 4.93 3.39 4.88
N PRO A 12 3.95 3.23 3.97
CA PRO A 12 4.03 3.77 2.62
C PRO A 12 4.21 5.29 2.62
N GLY A 13 4.88 5.81 1.60
CA GLY A 13 5.13 7.24 1.42
C GLY A 13 3.97 7.99 0.79
N THR A 14 3.14 7.33 -0.03
CA THR A 14 2.05 7.93 -0.80
C THR A 14 0.73 7.16 -0.65
N GLY A 15 0.52 6.53 0.50
CA GLY A 15 -0.67 5.76 0.78
C GLY A 15 -0.65 5.13 2.16
N GLN A 16 -1.62 4.25 2.41
CA GLN A 16 -1.76 3.56 3.68
C GLN A 16 -2.33 2.15 3.51
N ILE A 17 -2.08 1.29 4.50
CA ILE A 17 -2.72 -0.02 4.60
C ILE A 17 -3.95 0.15 5.49
N GLU A 18 -5.07 -0.42 5.06
CA GLU A 18 -6.34 -0.39 5.78
C GLU A 18 -6.94 -1.79 5.87
N ARG A 19 -7.92 -1.95 6.77
CA ARG A 19 -8.85 -3.09 6.68
C ARG A 19 -9.99 -2.76 5.74
N THR A 20 -10.43 -3.74 4.96
CA THR A 20 -11.63 -3.62 4.10
C THR A 20 -12.90 -3.23 4.89
N SER A 21 -12.97 -3.58 6.17
CA SER A 21 -14.09 -3.24 7.06
C SER A 21 -14.04 -1.83 7.65
N ALA A 22 -12.92 -1.11 7.53
CA ALA A 22 -12.74 0.22 8.10
C ALA A 22 -11.99 1.17 7.14
N PRO A 23 -12.61 1.55 6.00
CA PRO A 23 -11.99 2.45 5.05
C PRO A 23 -11.58 3.79 5.67
N GLY A 24 -10.45 4.34 5.22
CA GLY A 24 -9.87 5.60 5.70
C GLY A 24 -9.12 5.49 7.02
N THR A 25 -9.05 4.30 7.64
CA THR A 25 -8.33 4.09 8.91
C THR A 25 -7.06 3.28 8.67
N ALA A 26 -5.90 3.95 8.78
CA ALA A 26 -4.61 3.30 8.68
C ALA A 26 -4.42 2.24 9.77
N ILE A 27 -3.81 1.12 9.40
CA ILE A 27 -3.35 0.09 10.33
C ILE A 27 -1.85 -0.17 10.15
N THR A 28 -1.19 -0.55 11.23
CA THR A 28 0.23 -0.94 11.23
C THR A 28 0.45 -2.38 11.69
N SER A 29 -0.62 -3.10 12.04
CA SER A 29 -0.53 -4.49 12.47
C SER A 29 -1.68 -5.33 11.93
N PHE A 30 -1.34 -6.52 11.46
CA PHE A 30 -2.27 -7.50 10.91
C PHE A 30 -1.67 -8.92 11.06
N THR A 31 -2.48 -9.93 10.78
CA THR A 31 -2.11 -11.34 10.95
C THR A 31 -2.10 -12.07 9.60
N GLN A 32 -1.48 -13.25 9.55
CA GLN A 32 -1.59 -14.14 8.38
C GLN A 32 -3.06 -14.46 8.06
N ALA A 33 -3.90 -14.65 9.08
CA ALA A 33 -5.33 -14.88 8.87
C ALA A 33 -6.05 -13.69 8.22
N ASP A 34 -5.65 -12.44 8.53
CA ASP A 34 -6.20 -11.26 7.86
C ASP A 34 -5.82 -11.23 6.37
N ILE A 35 -4.57 -11.63 6.05
CA ILE A 35 -4.09 -11.75 4.66
C ILE A 35 -4.85 -12.85 3.92
N ASP A 36 -4.95 -14.04 4.51
CA ASP A 36 -5.60 -15.21 3.91
C ASP A 36 -7.10 -14.96 3.67
N ALA A 37 -7.73 -14.17 4.54
CA ALA A 37 -9.12 -13.75 4.40
C ALA A 37 -9.32 -12.54 3.46
N GLY A 38 -8.25 -11.99 2.88
CA GLY A 38 -8.31 -10.84 1.95
C GLY A 38 -8.83 -9.56 2.61
N LEU A 39 -8.55 -9.36 3.90
CA LEU A 39 -9.09 -8.25 4.68
C LEU A 39 -8.26 -6.97 4.59
N LEU A 40 -7.14 -6.99 3.88
CA LEU A 40 -6.22 -5.87 3.77
C LEU A 40 -6.31 -5.21 2.40
N VAL A 41 -6.27 -3.88 2.39
CA VAL A 41 -6.21 -3.08 1.19
C VAL A 41 -5.15 -2.00 1.33
N TYR A 42 -4.45 -1.71 0.24
CA TYR A 42 -3.62 -0.52 0.13
C TYR A 42 -4.42 0.59 -0.56
N VAL A 43 -4.42 1.78 0.02
CA VAL A 43 -5.09 2.97 -0.52
C VAL A 43 -4.03 4.01 -0.85
N HIS A 44 -3.92 4.35 -2.14
CA HIS A 44 -3.03 5.39 -2.65
C HIS A 44 -3.65 6.78 -2.45
N ASP A 45 -2.83 7.79 -2.21
CA ASP A 45 -3.25 9.17 -1.88
C ASP A 45 -3.63 10.04 -3.09
N GLY A 46 -3.48 9.51 -4.31
CA GLY A 46 -3.77 10.21 -5.57
C GLY A 46 -2.63 11.06 -6.13
N SER A 47 -1.46 11.08 -5.48
CA SER A 47 -0.25 11.69 -6.02
C SER A 47 0.22 11.02 -7.33
N PRO A 48 0.98 11.70 -8.20
CA PRO A 48 1.49 11.11 -9.44
C PRO A 48 2.72 10.21 -9.20
N THR A 49 2.69 9.35 -8.18
CA THR A 49 3.75 8.37 -7.91
C THR A 49 3.41 7.02 -8.52
N ALA A 50 4.39 6.42 -9.19
CA ALA A 50 4.25 5.10 -9.82
C ALA A 50 4.73 3.95 -8.91
N SER A 51 5.34 4.27 -7.77
CA SER A 51 5.93 3.31 -6.85
C SER A 51 5.75 3.75 -5.41
N ASP A 52 5.51 2.80 -4.54
CA ASP A 52 5.47 2.97 -3.10
C ASP A 52 6.00 1.70 -2.42
N SER A 53 6.23 1.73 -1.11
CA SER A 53 6.66 0.54 -0.37
C SER A 53 6.44 0.73 1.12
N PHE A 54 6.30 -0.36 1.85
CA PHE A 54 6.38 -0.33 3.32
C PHE A 54 7.35 -1.39 3.83
N THR A 55 7.96 -1.09 4.97
CA THR A 55 8.85 -2.00 5.69
C THR A 55 8.11 -2.60 6.87
N PHE A 56 8.32 -3.89 7.14
CA PHE A 56 7.65 -4.61 8.21
C PHE A 56 8.54 -5.64 8.90
N SER A 57 8.09 -6.11 10.05
CA SER A 57 8.57 -7.31 10.72
C SER A 57 7.49 -8.39 10.76
N VAL A 58 7.93 -9.64 10.87
CA VAL A 58 7.09 -10.83 11.02
C VAL A 58 7.49 -11.51 12.33
N ASP A 59 6.52 -11.78 13.18
CA ASP A 59 6.64 -12.55 14.42
C ASP A 59 5.83 -13.83 14.25
N ASP A 60 6.43 -15.00 14.46
CA ASP A 60 5.71 -16.27 14.37
C ASP A 60 4.83 -16.56 15.59
N GLY A 61 5.05 -15.86 16.71
CA GLY A 61 4.38 -16.11 17.99
C GLY A 61 5.10 -17.15 18.84
N GLN A 62 6.28 -17.62 18.40
CA GLN A 62 7.16 -18.56 19.09
C GLN A 62 8.47 -17.90 19.54
N GLY A 63 8.58 -16.57 19.42
CA GLY A 63 9.75 -15.79 19.79
C GLY A 63 10.73 -15.58 18.64
N ASN A 64 10.42 -16.02 17.42
CA ASN A 64 11.21 -15.70 16.23
C ASN A 64 10.64 -14.46 15.55
N ILE A 65 11.50 -13.46 15.35
CA ILE A 65 11.15 -12.22 14.65
C ILE A 65 12.11 -12.03 13.49
N VAL A 66 11.55 -11.81 12.29
CA VAL A 66 12.29 -11.35 11.11
C VAL A 66 11.89 -9.91 10.85
N ALA A 67 12.85 -8.98 10.88
CA ALA A 67 12.62 -7.55 10.69
C ALA A 67 13.29 -7.04 9.41
N GLY A 68 12.83 -5.88 8.92
CA GLY A 68 13.44 -5.21 7.77
C GLY A 68 12.97 -5.74 6.41
N GLN A 69 11.86 -6.48 6.39
CA GLN A 69 11.26 -6.95 5.15
C GLN A 69 10.58 -5.78 4.44
N VAL A 70 10.68 -5.72 3.11
CA VAL A 70 10.10 -4.64 2.30
C VAL A 70 9.07 -5.22 1.33
N PHE A 71 7.88 -4.63 1.30
CA PHE A 71 6.86 -4.91 0.29
C PHE A 71 6.81 -3.74 -0.70
N ASN A 72 7.07 -4.02 -1.98
CA ASN A 72 7.08 -3.02 -3.05
C ASN A 72 5.71 -2.97 -3.73
N ILE A 73 5.20 -1.76 -3.96
CA ILE A 73 3.92 -1.48 -4.59
C ILE A 73 4.19 -0.73 -5.90
N THR A 74 3.57 -1.18 -6.99
CA THR A 74 3.59 -0.48 -8.27
C THR A 74 2.21 0.07 -8.57
N VAL A 75 2.13 1.37 -8.77
CA VAL A 75 0.89 2.10 -9.08
C VAL A 75 0.94 2.49 -10.55
N THR A 76 -0.09 2.10 -11.30
CA THR A 76 -0.21 2.54 -12.70
C THR A 76 -0.93 3.88 -12.73
N VAL A 77 -0.18 4.95 -12.97
CA VAL A 77 -0.77 6.29 -13.15
C VAL A 77 -1.55 6.30 -14.46
N ASN A 78 -2.86 6.57 -14.40
CA ASN A 78 -3.65 6.80 -15.61
C ASN A 78 -3.39 8.22 -16.12
N ASN A 79 -2.72 8.35 -17.27
CA ASN A 79 -2.39 9.63 -17.90
C ASN A 79 -3.30 9.83 -19.13
N PRO A 80 -4.53 10.37 -18.97
CA PRO A 80 -5.43 10.59 -20.11
C PRO A 80 -4.83 11.61 -21.09
N PRO A 81 -5.14 11.51 -22.41
CA PRO A 81 -4.64 12.45 -23.39
C PRO A 81 -5.15 13.87 -23.09
N VAL A 82 -4.23 14.83 -23.02
CA VAL A 82 -4.56 16.25 -22.91
C VAL A 82 -4.84 16.78 -24.32
N VAL A 83 -6.06 17.28 -24.56
CA VAL A 83 -6.34 18.06 -25.77
C VAL A 83 -5.67 19.42 -25.59
N ASN A 84 -4.59 19.66 -26.34
CA ASN A 84 -4.07 21.01 -26.49
C ASN A 84 -4.96 21.72 -27.49
N ASP A 85 -5.65 22.78 -27.06
CA ASP A 85 -6.38 23.69 -27.95
C ASP A 85 -5.37 24.38 -28.90
N GLN A 86 -5.05 23.72 -30.01
CA GLN A 86 -4.31 24.35 -31.09
C GLN A 86 -5.26 25.33 -31.79
N VAL A 87 -5.12 26.62 -31.47
CA VAL A 87 -5.76 27.68 -32.25
C VAL A 87 -5.16 27.62 -33.65
N LEU A 88 -5.92 27.11 -34.62
CA LEU A 88 -5.56 27.16 -36.02
C LEU A 88 -5.68 28.63 -36.47
N SER A 89 -4.56 29.33 -36.62
CA SER A 89 -4.56 30.60 -37.35
C SER A 89 -4.60 30.26 -38.84
N VAL A 90 -5.67 30.66 -39.52
CA VAL A 90 -5.65 30.79 -40.97
C VAL A 90 -5.02 32.14 -41.29
N ASP A 91 -3.98 32.14 -42.13
CA ASP A 91 -3.42 33.35 -42.75
C ASP A 91 -4.38 33.85 -43.85
#